data_AF-A0A1F8PFJ6-F1
#
_entry.id   AF-A0A1F8PFJ6-F1
#
_cell.length_a   1.000
_cell.length_b   1.000
_cell.length_c   1.000
_cell.angle_alpha   90.00
_cell.angle_beta   90.00
_cell.angle_gamma   90.00
#
_symmetry.space_group_name_H-M   'P 1'
#
loop_
_entity.id
_entity.type
_entity.pdbx_description
1 polymer ?
#
loop_
_entity_poly.entity_id
_entity_poly.type
_entity_poly.pdbx_seq_one_letter_code
_entity_poly.pdbx_strand_id
1 'polypeptide(L)'
;MCGNIPPFFVGQNQPKGGNLDTISLETVKAANHRAGRYWFTPDTTRFFRSRYQEYAYKVGDRAYFITSEQFDDRSPRLFTLRLCDLTTGEVDTVGEFQQYRSRHLAEKAMRELAKNR
;
A
#
# COMPACT_ATOMS: atom_id res chain seq x y z
N MET A 1 24.40 -5.38 -42.12
CA MET A 1 24.42 -5.62 -40.66
C MET A 1 22.99 -5.45 -40.17
N CYS A 2 22.26 -6.56 -40.09
CA CYS A 2 20.84 -6.59 -39.79
C CYS A 2 20.61 -7.30 -38.45
N GLY A 3 19.77 -6.69 -37.60
CA GLY A 3 18.75 -7.42 -36.86
C GLY A 3 19.03 -7.78 -35.40
N ASN A 4 18.10 -7.29 -34.58
CA ASN A 4 17.52 -7.92 -33.39
C ASN A 4 18.21 -7.72 -32.04
N ILE A 5 17.84 -6.58 -31.45
CA ILE A 5 17.52 -6.45 -30.02
C ILE A 5 16.54 -7.56 -29.63
N PRO A 6 16.82 -8.41 -28.63
CA PRO A 6 15.78 -9.27 -28.09
C PRO A 6 14.77 -8.42 -27.29
N PRO A 7 13.48 -8.45 -27.64
CA PRO A 7 12.45 -8.11 -26.68
C PRO A 7 12.31 -9.33 -25.77
N PHE A 8 12.31 -9.18 -24.46
CA PHE A 8 11.30 -9.83 -23.61
C PHE A 8 11.57 -9.50 -22.15
N PHE A 9 10.62 -8.73 -21.62
CA PHE A 9 10.07 -8.88 -20.28
C PHE A 9 10.26 -10.32 -19.75
N VAL A 10 11.20 -10.53 -18.82
CA VAL A 10 11.20 -11.75 -18.00
C VAL A 10 10.11 -11.56 -16.96
N GLY A 11 8.90 -11.91 -17.37
CA GLY A 11 7.83 -12.21 -16.45
C GLY A 11 8.07 -13.54 -15.75
N GLN A 12 7.65 -13.54 -14.49
CA GLN A 12 7.23 -14.70 -13.69
C GLN A 12 8.33 -15.55 -13.02
N ASN A 13 8.44 -15.38 -11.70
CA ASN A 13 8.12 -16.46 -10.77
C ASN A 13 8.02 -15.92 -9.34
N GLN A 14 6.81 -15.52 -8.94
CA GLN A 14 6.46 -15.35 -7.52
C GLN A 14 5.62 -16.57 -7.10
N PRO A 15 5.99 -17.29 -6.02
CA PRO A 15 5.41 -18.58 -5.70
C PRO A 15 3.92 -18.48 -5.32
N LYS A 16 3.17 -19.50 -5.76
CA LYS A 16 1.75 -19.75 -5.49
C LYS A 16 1.46 -19.71 -3.99
N GLY A 17 0.62 -18.79 -3.54
CA GLY A 17 0.15 -18.76 -2.15
C GLY A 17 -0.98 -17.76 -1.97
N GLY A 18 -2.23 -18.25 -2.03
CA GLY A 18 -3.47 -17.49 -1.81
C GLY A 18 -3.66 -16.32 -2.80
N ASN A 19 -4.66 -16.37 -3.68
CA ASN A 19 -4.99 -15.20 -4.49
C ASN A 19 -5.48 -14.09 -3.54
N LEU A 20 -4.58 -13.20 -3.12
CA LEU A 20 -4.93 -11.95 -2.49
C LEU A 20 -5.44 -11.03 -3.60
N ASP A 21 -6.70 -10.65 -3.51
CA ASP A 21 -7.29 -9.69 -4.43
C ASP A 21 -6.52 -8.38 -4.31
N THR A 22 -5.89 -7.95 -5.40
CA THR A 22 -5.17 -6.67 -5.43
C THR A 22 -6.07 -5.63 -6.07
N ILE A 23 -6.30 -4.52 -5.36
CA ILE A 23 -7.09 -3.39 -5.87
C ILE A 23 -6.19 -2.16 -6.04
N SER A 24 -6.61 -1.21 -6.88
CA SER A 24 -5.91 0.06 -7.01
C SER A 24 -6.08 0.91 -5.75
N LEU A 25 -5.05 1.68 -5.41
CA LEU A 25 -5.16 2.66 -4.32
C LEU A 25 -6.25 3.70 -4.61
N GLU A 26 -6.50 4.04 -5.87
CA GLU A 26 -7.58 4.93 -6.26
C GLU A 26 -8.96 4.42 -5.80
N THR A 27 -9.17 3.10 -5.79
CA THR A 27 -10.40 2.51 -5.23
C THR A 27 -10.53 2.79 -3.74
N VAL A 28 -9.41 2.68 -3.00
CA VAL A 28 -9.36 2.97 -1.55
C VAL A 28 -9.59 4.45 -1.28
N LYS A 29 -8.95 5.34 -2.06
CA LYS A 29 -9.15 6.79 -1.97
C LYS A 29 -10.61 7.16 -2.23
N ALA A 30 -11.22 6.58 -3.26
CA ALA A 30 -12.61 6.81 -3.60
C ALA A 30 -13.55 6.37 -2.47
N ALA A 31 -13.29 5.21 -1.83
CA ALA A 31 -14.08 4.74 -0.69
C ALA A 31 -13.98 5.70 0.52
N ASN A 32 -12.76 6.11 0.88
CA ASN A 32 -12.51 7.06 1.96
C ASN A 32 -13.19 8.42 1.70
N HIS A 33 -13.06 8.93 0.48
CA HIS A 33 -13.69 10.20 0.09
C HIS A 33 -15.22 10.12 0.07
N ARG A 34 -15.80 9.02 -0.46
CA ARG A 34 -17.25 8.80 -0.46
C ARG A 34 -17.84 8.75 0.95
N ALA A 35 -17.07 8.25 1.92
CA ALA A 35 -17.43 8.25 3.33
C ALA A 35 -17.22 9.61 4.03
N GLY A 36 -16.81 10.66 3.31
CA GLY A 36 -16.56 11.98 3.89
C GLY A 36 -15.33 12.04 4.79
N ARG A 37 -14.36 11.13 4.61
CA ARG A 37 -13.11 11.10 5.38
C ARG A 37 -12.00 11.84 4.64
N TYR A 38 -11.01 12.33 5.40
CA TYR A 38 -9.97 13.23 4.91
C TYR A 38 -8.57 12.62 4.85
N TRP A 39 -8.47 11.28 4.91
CA TRP A 39 -7.17 10.60 5.04
C TRP A 39 -6.26 10.84 3.84
N PHE A 40 -6.84 10.90 2.63
CA PHE A 40 -6.12 11.11 1.39
C PHE A 40 -6.19 12.55 0.88
N THR A 41 -6.58 13.51 1.73
CA THR A 41 -6.57 14.91 1.33
C THR A 41 -5.16 15.44 1.13
N PRO A 42 -4.98 16.48 0.30
CA PRO A 42 -3.70 17.14 0.13
C PRO A 42 -3.09 17.60 1.46
N ASP A 43 -3.91 18.10 2.40
CA ASP A 43 -3.45 18.58 3.70
C ASP A 43 -2.88 17.45 4.57
N THR A 44 -3.61 16.33 4.73
CA THR A 44 -3.12 15.16 5.47
C THR A 44 -1.86 14.57 4.82
N THR A 45 -1.86 14.47 3.49
CA THR A 45 -0.71 13.95 2.73
C THR A 45 0.52 14.83 2.91
N ARG A 46 0.35 16.16 2.88
CA ARG A 46 1.42 17.14 3.05
C ARG A 46 1.95 17.16 4.48
N PHE A 47 1.06 17.08 5.48
CA PHE A 47 1.44 17.05 6.89
C PHE A 47 2.41 15.90 7.21
N PHE A 48 2.15 14.70 6.67
CA PHE A 48 3.00 13.53 6.90
C PHE A 48 4.05 13.27 5.80
N ARG A 49 4.09 14.13 4.77
CA ARG A 49 4.89 13.94 3.54
C ARG A 49 4.76 12.51 2.99
N SER A 50 3.54 11.98 3.05
CA SER A 50 3.22 10.59 2.79
C SER A 50 3.37 10.26 1.31
N ARG A 51 4.02 9.14 1.03
CA ARG A 51 3.97 8.46 -0.28
C ARG A 51 3.20 7.17 -0.14
N TYR A 52 2.33 6.89 -1.10
CA TYR A 52 1.50 5.70 -1.12
C TYR A 52 1.98 4.76 -2.22
N GLN A 53 1.78 3.46 -2.02
CA GLN A 53 1.90 2.49 -3.13
C GLN A 53 0.68 2.58 -4.04
N GLU A 54 0.83 2.22 -5.31
CA GLU A 54 -0.26 2.29 -6.30
C GLU A 54 -1.37 1.25 -6.08
N TYR A 55 -1.13 0.26 -5.22
CA TYR A 55 -2.01 -0.87 -4.99
C TYR A 55 -2.24 -1.13 -3.49
N ALA A 56 -3.32 -1.87 -3.20
CA ALA A 56 -3.69 -2.35 -1.89
C ALA A 56 -4.12 -3.83 -1.98
N TYR A 57 -3.92 -4.61 -0.92
CA TYR A 57 -4.46 -5.96 -0.82
C TYR A 57 -5.85 -5.93 -0.17
N LYS A 58 -6.85 -6.44 -0.88
CA LYS A 58 -8.22 -6.57 -0.41
C LYS A 58 -8.43 -7.95 0.22
N VAL A 59 -9.04 -7.95 1.40
CA VAL A 59 -9.48 -9.15 2.12
C VAL A 59 -10.90 -8.87 2.63
N GLY A 60 -11.91 -9.52 2.05
CA GLY A 60 -13.30 -9.17 2.31
C GLY A 60 -13.58 -7.71 1.97
N ASP A 61 -14.12 -6.94 2.92
CA ASP A 61 -14.42 -5.50 2.79
C ASP A 61 -13.30 -4.59 3.31
N ARG A 62 -12.10 -5.14 3.49
CA ARG A 62 -10.94 -4.45 4.05
C ARG A 62 -9.82 -4.36 3.03
N ALA A 63 -9.18 -3.20 2.94
CA ALA A 63 -8.07 -2.94 2.03
C ALA A 63 -6.82 -2.54 2.81
N TYR A 64 -5.77 -3.34 2.71
CA TYR A 64 -4.47 -3.09 3.33
C TYR A 64 -3.55 -2.40 2.35
N PHE A 65 -2.95 -1.30 2.77
CA PHE A 65 -2.01 -0.52 1.96
C PHE A 65 -0.85 0.00 2.82
N ILE A 66 0.26 0.33 2.16
CA ILE A 66 1.45 0.81 2.83
C ILE A 66 1.59 2.31 2.58
N THR A 67 1.79 3.07 3.66
CA THR A 67 2.23 4.46 3.59
C THR A 67 3.71 4.55 3.91
N SER A 68 4.36 5.51 3.27
CA SER A 68 5.75 5.83 3.49
C SER A 68 5.85 7.26 3.94
N GLU A 69 6.21 7.46 5.20
CA GLU A 69 6.19 8.75 5.88
C GLU A 69 7.62 9.18 6.18
N GLN A 70 7.85 10.49 6.13
CA GLN A 70 9.14 11.07 6.45
C GLN A 70 8.90 12.26 7.38
N PHE A 71 9.43 12.16 8.60
CA PHE A 71 9.22 13.16 9.64
C PHE A 71 9.88 14.50 9.29
N ASP A 72 11.14 14.47 8.85
CA ASP A 72 11.88 15.62 8.32
C ASP A 72 12.84 15.21 7.19
N ASP A 73 13.48 16.18 6.53
CA ASP A 73 14.42 15.92 5.42
C ASP A 73 15.67 15.12 5.82
N ARG A 74 15.92 14.98 7.13
CA ARG A 74 17.09 14.29 7.69
C ARG A 74 16.75 12.90 8.24
N SER A 75 15.47 12.62 8.45
CA SER A 75 14.97 11.39 9.02
C SER A 75 14.83 10.32 7.93
N PRO A 76 15.16 9.06 8.27
CA PRO A 76 14.93 7.95 7.35
C PRO A 76 13.44 7.83 7.06
N ARG A 77 13.13 7.51 5.81
CA ARG A 77 11.77 7.24 5.36
C ARG A 77 11.34 5.88 5.89
N LEU A 78 10.29 5.87 6.70
CA LEU A 78 9.75 4.67 7.34
C LEU A 78 8.39 4.33 6.75
N PHE A 79 8.00 3.07 6.91
CA PHE A 79 6.79 2.52 6.30
C PHE A 79 5.82 2.08 7.39
N THR A 80 4.55 2.38 7.17
CA THR A 80 3.43 2.09 8.06
C THR A 80 2.41 1.25 7.30
N LEU A 81 1.91 0.19 7.91
CA LEU A 81 0.80 -0.59 7.37
C LEU A 81 -0.51 0.05 7.79
N ARG A 82 -1.40 0.24 6.83
CA ARG A 82 -2.71 0.83 7.05
C ARG A 82 -3.79 -0.08 6.52
N LEU A 83 -4.93 -0.03 7.19
CA LEU A 83 -6.14 -0.73 6.81
C LEU A 83 -7.19 0.32 6.52
N CYS A 84 -7.83 0.23 5.35
CA CYS A 84 -9.06 0.95 5.05
C CYS A 84 -10.23 -0.03 5.10
N ASP A 85 -11.26 0.30 5.85
CA ASP A 85 -12.57 -0.33 5.70
C ASP A 85 -13.25 0.25 4.46
N LEU A 86 -13.62 -0.60 3.50
CA LEU A 86 -14.23 -0.17 2.23
C LEU A 86 -15.73 0.16 2.38
N THR A 87 -16.35 -0.21 3.51
CA THR A 87 -17.76 0.10 3.81
C THR A 87 -17.90 1.45 4.51
N THR A 88 -17.06 1.71 5.51
CA THR A 88 -17.09 2.96 6.30
C THR A 88 -16.10 4.00 5.80
N GLY A 89 -15.16 3.60 4.93
CA GLY A 89 -14.05 4.44 4.48
C GLY A 89 -13.05 4.77 5.58
N GLU A 90 -13.16 4.18 6.77
CA GLU A 90 -12.26 4.46 7.90
C GLU A 90 -10.87 3.89 7.65
N VAL A 91 -9.83 4.64 8.01
CA VAL A 91 -8.44 4.22 7.86
C VAL A 91 -7.78 4.12 9.24
N ASP A 92 -7.30 2.92 9.55
CA ASP A 92 -6.58 2.61 10.78
C ASP A 92 -5.14 2.21 10.52
N THR A 93 -4.32 2.35 11.56
CA THR A 93 -2.94 1.85 11.57
C THR A 93 -2.94 0.39 12.01
N VAL A 94 -2.33 -0.48 11.22
CA VAL A 94 -2.17 -1.89 11.55
C VAL A 94 -0.76 -2.09 12.09
N GLY A 95 -0.67 -2.31 13.40
CA GLY A 95 0.62 -2.36 14.11
C GLY A 95 1.03 -0.97 14.58
N GLU A 96 2.32 -0.65 14.43
CA GLU A 96 2.89 0.62 14.89
C GLU A 96 3.14 1.60 13.75
N PHE A 97 2.99 2.89 14.04
CA PHE A 97 3.37 3.96 13.12
C PHE A 97 4.88 3.92 12.87
N GLN A 98 5.29 4.00 11.61
CA GLN A 98 6.70 3.95 11.18
C GLN A 98 7.46 2.68 11.59
N GLN A 99 6.76 1.56 11.75
CA GLN A 99 7.33 0.29 12.21
C GLN A 99 8.40 -0.30 11.29
N TYR A 100 8.30 -0.09 9.97
CA TYR A 100 9.15 -0.78 8.99
C TYR A 100 10.18 0.15 8.36
N ARG A 101 11.45 -0.29 8.36
CA ARG A 101 12.57 0.45 7.75
C ARG A 101 12.71 0.24 6.23
N SER A 102 11.97 -0.71 5.67
CA SER A 102 12.05 -1.07 4.25
C SER A 102 10.68 -1.43 3.71
N ARG A 103 10.43 -1.03 2.46
CA ARG A 103 9.22 -1.39 1.70
C ARG A 103 9.02 -2.90 1.64
N HIS A 104 10.09 -3.66 1.46
CA HIS A 104 10.02 -5.12 1.36
C HIS A 104 9.54 -5.77 2.66
N LEU A 105 9.98 -5.25 3.81
CA LEU A 105 9.51 -5.74 5.12
C LEU A 105 8.03 -5.42 5.33
N ALA A 106 7.61 -4.21 4.96
CA ALA A 106 6.22 -3.80 5.03
C ALA A 106 5.32 -4.66 4.10
N GLU A 107 5.74 -4.89 2.85
CA GLU A 107 5.03 -5.74 1.88
C GLU A 107 4.92 -7.18 2.37
N LYS A 108 6.00 -7.73 2.93
CA LYS A 108 5.98 -9.08 3.51
C LYS A 108 5.00 -9.16 4.67
N ALA A 109 5.06 -8.22 5.61
CA ALA A 109 4.14 -8.19 6.74
C ALA A 109 2.68 -8.03 6.29
N MET A 110 2.43 -7.15 5.32
CA MET A 110 1.09 -6.92 4.77
C MET A 110 0.54 -8.17 4.11
N ARG A 111 1.36 -8.88 3.33
CA ARG A 111 0.98 -10.14 2.68
C ARG A 111 0.66 -11.23 3.71
N GLU A 112 1.48 -11.39 4.73
CA GLU A 112 1.23 -12.39 5.77
C GLU A 112 -0.02 -12.06 6.59
N LEU A 113 -0.26 -10.78 6.86
CA LEU A 113 -1.47 -10.33 7.54
C LEU A 113 -2.73 -10.57 6.69
N ALA A 114 -2.64 -10.32 5.39
CA ALA A 114 -3.75 -10.53 4.47
C ALA A 114 -4.07 -12.02 4.25
N LYS A 115 -3.10 -12.92 4.38
CA LYS A 115 -3.32 -14.38 4.30
C LYS A 115 -3.96 -14.97 5.56
N ASN A 116 -3.70 -14.38 6.72
CA ASN A 116 -4.12 -14.92 8.03
C ASN A 116 -5.47 -14.33 8.51
N ARG A 117 -6.23 -13.68 7.64
CA ARG A 117 -7.48 -12.97 7.96
C ARG A 117 -8.59 -13.46 7.05
#